data_AF-A0A977L9D1-F1
#
_entry.id   AF-A0A977L9D1-F1
#
_cell.length_a   1.000
_cell.length_b   1.000
_cell.length_c   1.000
_cell.angle_alpha   90.00
_cell.angle_beta   90.00
_cell.angle_gamma   90.00
#
_symmetry.space_group_name_H-M   'P 1'
#
loop_
_entity.id
_entity.type
_entity.pdbx_description
1 polymer ?
#
loop_
_entity_poly.entity_id
_entity_poly.type
_entity_poly.pdbx_seq_one_letter_code
_entity_poly.pdbx_strand_id
1 'polypeptide(L)'
;MSKYEILPQQLLYEGTITSANLFEPAPLREEVIVRTHQADYWQRLNNLELTPKEIRRTGFPLTSELVNREITIAKGTIDCALFAKQFGVAMNIVEWTTPN
;
A
#
# COMPACT_ATOMS: atom_id res chain seq x y z
N MET A 1 12.67 -13.90 5.67
CA MET A 1 11.81 -14.17 4.51
C MET A 1 10.38 -13.95 4.94
N SER A 2 9.79 -12.85 4.50
CA SER A 2 8.43 -12.47 4.88
C SER A 2 7.45 -13.35 4.10
N LYS A 3 6.31 -13.73 4.70
CA LYS A 3 5.23 -14.50 4.04
C LYS A 3 4.79 -13.89 2.69
N TYR A 4 5.02 -12.58 2.49
CA TYR A 4 4.71 -11.84 1.26
C TYR A 4 5.62 -12.15 0.08
N GLU A 5 6.85 -12.58 0.33
CA GLU A 5 7.76 -13.00 -0.75
C GLU A 5 7.46 -14.44 -1.18
N ILE A 6 7.14 -15.29 -0.21
CA ILE A 6 6.95 -16.73 -0.43
C ILE A 6 5.60 -17.02 -1.10
N LEU A 7 4.53 -16.32 -0.72
CA LEU A 7 3.19 -16.62 -1.22
C LEU A 7 3.08 -16.51 -2.76
N PRO A 8 3.50 -15.40 -3.41
CA PRO A 8 3.49 -15.31 -4.88
C PRO A 8 4.37 -16.39 -5.53
N GLN A 9 5.53 -16.69 -4.95
CA GLN A 9 6.45 -17.70 -5.47
C GLN A 9 5.82 -19.10 -5.42
N GLN A 10 5.14 -19.43 -4.32
CA GLN A 10 4.46 -20.70 -4.16
C GLN A 10 3.30 -20.85 -5.16
N LEU A 11 2.48 -19.80 -5.34
CA LEU A 11 1.37 -19.79 -6.29
C LEU A 11 1.84 -19.93 -7.76
N LEU A 12 3.01 -19.36 -8.09
CA LEU A 12 3.64 -19.55 -9.39
C LEU A 12 4.16 -20.99 -9.55
N TYR A 13 4.83 -21.53 -8.54
CA TYR A 13 5.40 -22.88 -8.56
C TYR A 13 4.33 -23.96 -8.74
N GLU A 14 3.19 -23.84 -8.06
CA GLU A 14 2.08 -24.80 -8.17
C GLU A 14 1.17 -24.56 -9.39
N GLY A 15 1.36 -23.46 -10.12
CA GLY A 15 0.60 -23.13 -11.33
C GLY A 15 -0.77 -22.50 -11.10
N THR A 16 -1.10 -22.08 -9.87
CA THR A 16 -2.34 -21.36 -9.55
C THR A 16 -2.41 -20.00 -10.25
N ILE A 17 -1.26 -19.35 -10.41
CA ILE A 17 -1.12 -18.10 -11.17
C ILE A 17 0.04 -18.18 -12.15
N THR A 18 0.06 -17.26 -13.10
CA THR A 18 1.20 -17.00 -13.98
C THR A 18 1.81 -15.63 -13.67
N SER A 19 3.02 -15.36 -14.19
CA SER A 19 3.64 -14.04 -14.05
C SER A 19 2.78 -12.90 -14.62
N ALA A 20 1.85 -13.19 -15.54
CA ALA A 20 0.92 -12.21 -16.08
C ALA A 20 -0.17 -11.78 -15.09
N ASN A 21 -0.36 -12.51 -13.98
CA ASN A 21 -1.29 -12.15 -12.91
C ASN A 21 -0.66 -11.27 -11.83
N LEU A 22 0.65 -11.05 -11.89
CA LEU A 22 1.39 -10.22 -10.94
C LEU A 22 1.53 -8.80 -11.47
N PHE A 23 1.42 -7.83 -10.57
CA PHE A 23 1.64 -6.43 -10.88
C PHE A 23 2.28 -5.73 -9.68
N GLU A 24 2.99 -4.64 -9.95
CA GLU A 24 3.61 -3.79 -8.93
C GLU A 24 2.95 -2.40 -8.97
N PRO A 25 2.35 -1.94 -7.86
CA PRO A 25 1.73 -0.63 -7.82
C PRO A 25 2.78 0.47 -7.84
N ALA A 26 2.53 1.51 -8.63
CA ALA A 26 3.29 2.75 -8.56
C ALA A 26 2.94 3.54 -7.28
N PRO A 27 3.66 4.62 -6.95
CA PRO A 27 3.20 5.55 -5.93
C PRO A 27 1.86 6.19 -6.31
N LEU A 28 0.94 6.31 -5.34
CA LEU A 28 -0.32 7.02 -5.54
C LEU A 28 -0.07 8.52 -5.74
N ARG A 29 -0.72 9.11 -6.75
CA ARG A 29 -0.62 10.55 -7.00
C ARG A 29 -1.32 11.33 -5.90
N GLU A 30 -0.70 12.41 -5.43
CA GLU A 30 -1.20 13.27 -4.36
C GLU A 30 -2.65 13.75 -4.60
N GLU A 31 -2.98 14.14 -5.83
CA GLU A 31 -4.32 14.57 -6.20
C GLU A 31 -5.41 13.50 -5.94
N VAL A 32 -5.04 12.21 -5.87
CA VAL A 32 -5.96 11.13 -5.51
C VAL A 32 -6.05 10.98 -4.00
N ILE A 33 -4.95 11.17 -3.27
CA ILE A 33 -4.89 11.09 -1.80
C ILE A 33 -5.83 12.14 -1.18
N VAL A 34 -5.77 13.37 -1.68
CA VAL A 34 -6.56 14.49 -1.16
C VAL A 34 -8.04 14.46 -1.58
N ARG A 35 -8.47 13.45 -2.36
CA ARG A 35 -9.92 13.22 -2.60
C ARG A 35 -10.64 12.70 -1.36
N THR A 36 -9.91 12.04 -0.47
CA THR A 36 -10.46 11.44 0.75
C THR A 36 -9.90 12.11 2.00
N HIS A 37 -8.63 12.52 1.99
CA HIS A 37 -7.99 13.14 3.14
C HIS A 37 -7.98 14.66 3.03
N GLN A 38 -8.05 15.32 4.19
CA GLN A 38 -7.88 16.77 4.24
C GLN A 38 -6.47 17.13 3.77
N ALA A 39 -6.36 18.17 2.93
CA ALA A 39 -5.09 18.56 2.31
C ALA A 39 -4.06 19.02 3.36
N ASP A 40 -4.50 19.70 4.42
CA ASP A 40 -3.62 20.12 5.52
C ASP A 40 -3.04 18.93 6.28
N TYR A 41 -3.85 17.90 6.53
CA TYR A 41 -3.41 16.67 7.19
C TYR A 41 -2.39 15.93 6.32
N TRP A 42 -2.69 15.79 5.02
CA TRP A 42 -1.77 15.16 4.07
C TRP A 42 -0.43 15.88 4.00
N GLN A 43 -0.42 17.21 3.90
CA GLN A 43 0.83 17.99 3.87
C GLN A 43 1.66 17.77 5.13
N ARG A 44 1.05 17.85 6.32
CA ARG A 44 1.76 17.58 7.58
C ARG A 44 2.28 16.15 7.64
N LEU A 45 1.49 15.16 7.21
CA LEU A 45 1.91 13.77 7.17
C LEU A 45 3.14 13.58 6.26
N ASN A 46 3.07 14.11 5.04
CA ASN A 46 4.12 13.98 4.03
C ASN A 46 5.40 14.74 4.41
N ASN A 47 5.28 15.84 5.13
CA ASN A 47 6.42 16.62 5.64
C ASN A 47 6.96 16.11 7.00
N LEU A 48 6.38 15.06 7.56
CA LEU A 48 6.73 14.51 8.89
C LEU A 48 6.45 15.48 10.06
N GLU A 49 5.42 16.32 9.92
CA GLU A 49 5.05 17.40 10.84
C GLU A 49 3.81 17.07 11.70
N LEU A 50 3.42 15.79 11.78
CA LEU A 50 2.33 15.41 12.70
C LEU A 50 2.75 15.65 14.16
N THR A 51 1.80 16.12 14.96
CA THR A 51 2.02 16.31 16.39
C THR A 51 2.24 14.97 17.11
N PRO A 52 2.88 14.95 18.29
CA PRO A 52 3.03 13.73 19.08
C PRO A 52 1.69 13.06 19.46
N LYS A 53 0.59 13.81 19.47
CA LYS A 53 -0.76 13.26 19.69
C LYS A 53 -1.27 12.55 18.44
N GLU A 54 -1.05 13.12 17.26
CA GLU A 54 -1.42 12.51 15.97
C GLU A 54 -0.58 11.27 15.69
N ILE A 55 0.73 11.29 15.91
CA ILE A 55 1.60 10.11 15.78
C ILE A 55 1.14 8.99 16.73
N ARG A 56 0.77 9.32 17.98
CA ARG A 56 0.19 8.33 18.89
C ARG A 56 -1.15 7.76 18.41
N ARG A 57 -1.92 8.51 17.64
CA ARG A 57 -3.18 8.04 17.03
C ARG A 57 -2.97 7.15 15.82
N THR A 58 -1.90 7.36 15.05
CA THR A 58 -1.57 6.46 13.93
C THR A 58 -1.10 5.10 14.45
N GLY A 59 -0.50 5.07 15.65
CA GLY A 59 0.03 3.86 16.27
C GLY A 59 1.42 3.46 15.75
N PHE A 60 2.03 4.29 14.90
CA PHE A 60 3.31 4.00 14.25
C PHE A 60 4.25 5.20 14.31
N PRO A 61 5.58 4.97 14.43
CA PRO A 61 6.57 6.03 14.26
C PRO A 61 6.41 6.70 12.90
N LEU A 62 6.36 8.02 12.88
CA LEU A 62 6.26 8.76 11.63
C LEU A 62 7.63 8.85 10.95
N THR A 63 7.77 8.15 9.83
CA THR A 63 8.98 8.17 8.99
C THR A 63 8.60 8.37 7.53
N SER A 64 9.53 8.88 6.71
CA SER A 64 9.32 8.99 5.26
C SER A 64 9.12 7.62 4.61
N GLU A 65 9.78 6.59 5.12
CA GLU A 65 9.61 5.20 4.68
C GLU A 65 8.19 4.68 4.94
N LEU A 66 7.62 4.95 6.12
CA LEU A 66 6.23 4.63 6.43
C LEU A 66 5.30 5.31 5.42
N VAL A 67 5.44 6.63 5.23
CA VAL A 67 4.58 7.40 4.33
C VAL A 67 4.67 6.89 2.89
N ASN A 68 5.87 6.69 2.36
CA ASN A 68 6.10 6.19 1.00
C ASN A 68 5.52 4.78 0.78
N ARG A 69 5.63 3.92 1.79
CA ARG A 69 5.05 2.58 1.76
C ARG A 69 3.53 2.63 1.73
N GLU A 70 2.90 3.42 2.60
CA GLU A 70 1.44 3.56 2.65
C GLU A 70 0.86 4.13 1.35
N ILE A 71 1.55 5.09 0.72
CA ILE A 71 1.20 5.61 -0.60
C ILE A 71 1.14 4.49 -1.65
N THR A 72 2.15 3.62 -1.65
CA THR A 72 2.25 2.48 -2.59
C THR A 72 1.18 1.41 -2.31
N ILE A 73 0.93 1.10 -1.04
CA ILE A 73 -0.13 0.16 -0.62
C ILE A 73 -1.50 0.68 -1.03
N ALA A 74 -1.77 1.98 -0.84
CA ALA A 74 -3.02 2.61 -1.24
C ALA A 74 -3.25 2.54 -2.76
N LYS A 75 -2.19 2.72 -3.56
CA LYS A 75 -2.26 2.52 -5.01
C LYS A 75 -2.56 1.06 -5.36
N GLY A 76 -1.90 0.11 -4.71
CA GLY A 76 -2.18 -1.33 -4.89
C GLY A 76 -3.64 -1.68 -4.65
N THR A 77 -4.26 -1.09 -3.62
CA THR A 77 -5.69 -1.28 -3.34
C THR A 77 -6.58 -0.71 -4.44
N ILE A 78 -6.26 0.47 -4.98
CA ILE A 78 -7.00 1.06 -6.11
C ILE A 78 -6.84 0.20 -7.36
N ASP A 79 -5.64 -0.28 -7.65
CA ASP A 79 -5.36 -1.13 -8.81
C ASP A 79 -6.08 -2.47 -8.71
N CYS A 80 -6.11 -3.08 -7.52
CA CYS A 80 -6.95 -4.26 -7.29
C CYS A 80 -8.43 -3.99 -7.54
N ALA A 81 -8.97 -2.85 -7.09
CA ALA A 81 -10.38 -2.54 -7.35
C ALA A 81 -10.66 -2.40 -8.86
N LEU A 82 -9.74 -1.78 -9.62
CA LEU A 82 -9.85 -1.66 -11.07
C LEU A 82 -9.71 -3.01 -11.78
N PHE A 83 -8.75 -3.85 -11.36
CA PHE A 83 -8.56 -5.18 -11.90
C PHE A 83 -9.72 -6.12 -11.56
N ALA A 84 -10.25 -6.08 -10.34
CA ALA A 84 -11.42 -6.86 -9.97
C ALA A 84 -12.65 -6.46 -10.79
N LYS A 85 -12.81 -5.16 -11.09
CA LYS A 85 -13.86 -4.69 -11.99
C LYS A 85 -13.71 -5.25 -13.42
N GLN A 86 -12.48 -5.43 -13.90
CA GLN A 86 -12.21 -5.92 -15.25
C GLN A 86 -12.21 -7.46 -15.36
N PHE A 87 -11.62 -8.14 -14.37
CA PHE A 87 -11.30 -9.57 -14.40
C PHE A 87 -12.10 -10.39 -13.37
N GLY A 88 -13.00 -9.76 -12.63
CA GLY A 88 -13.87 -10.39 -11.62
C GLY A 88 -13.26 -10.50 -10.22
N VAL A 89 -11.95 -10.67 -10.11
CA VAL A 89 -11.23 -10.78 -8.84
C VAL A 89 -9.82 -10.19 -8.94
N ALA A 90 -9.36 -9.56 -7.85
CA ALA A 90 -7.98 -9.16 -7.65
C ALA A 90 -7.69 -9.12 -6.15
N MET A 91 -6.41 -9.30 -5.76
CA MET A 91 -6.00 -9.35 -4.36
C MET A 91 -4.75 -8.51 -4.14
N ASN A 92 -4.79 -7.64 -3.13
CA ASN A 92 -3.62 -6.94 -2.63
C ASN A 92 -3.20 -7.64 -1.33
N ILE A 93 -2.11 -8.39 -1.38
CA ILE A 93 -1.63 -9.17 -0.23
C ILE A 93 -0.76 -8.36 0.71
N VAL A 94 -0.39 -7.11 0.37
CA VAL A 94 0.54 -6.34 1.19
C VAL A 94 -0.16 -5.84 2.46
N GLU A 95 0.24 -6.38 3.61
CA GLU A 95 -0.10 -5.81 4.91
C GLU A 95 1.09 -5.00 5.46
N TRP A 96 0.81 -4.04 6.36
CA TRP A 96 1.87 -3.41 7.15
C TRP A 96 2.42 -4.41 8.19
N THR A 97 3.47 -5.14 7.83
CA THR A 97 4.41 -5.71 8.81
C THR A 97 5.58 -4.77 8.98
N THR A 98 5.99 -4.47 10.22
CA THR A 98 7.26 -3.80 10.49
C THR A 98 8.39 -4.56 9.80
N PRO A 99 9.28 -3.91 9.04
CA PRO A 99 10.57 -4.51 8.71
C PRO A 99 11.26 -4.81 10.04
N ASN A 100 11.65 -6.07 10.25
CA ASN A 100 12.64 -6.42 11.26
C ASN A 100 14.03 -6.15 10.69
#